data_AF-A0A2D9IMX7-F1
#
_entry.id   AF-A0A2D9IMX7-F1
#
_cell.length_a   1.000
_cell.length_b   1.000
_cell.length_c   1.000
_cell.angle_alpha   90.00
_cell.angle_beta   90.00
_cell.angle_gamma   90.00
#
_symmetry.space_group_name_H-M   'P 1'
#
loop_
_entity.id
_entity.type
_entity.pdbx_description
1 polymer ?
#
loop_
_entity_poly.entity_id
_entity_poly.type
_entity_poly.pdbx_seq_one_letter_code
_entity_poly.pdbx_strand_id
1 'polypeptide(L)'
;MEIAVVGDDLFTIGFRLVGIEKWFNVSEDVSVDDAVKSAISDKEIGVIVIHDKNWKELEPSLRKKLSNSVKPTVIAIGSEVDQGLRDRIKTAVGVDLWK
;
A
#
# COMPACT_ATOMS: atom_id res chain seq x y z
N MET A 1 7.44 4.49 18.83
CA MET A 1 6.71 4.88 17.61
C MET A 1 7.43 4.19 16.47
N GLU A 2 6.81 3.14 15.95
CA GLU A 2 7.39 2.28 14.94
C GLU A 2 6.67 2.44 13.60
N ILE A 3 7.32 1.99 12.54
CA ILE A 3 6.76 1.95 11.19
C ILE A 3 6.38 0.51 10.92
N ALA A 4 5.14 0.30 10.51
CA ALA A 4 4.69 -0.98 10.00
C ALA A 4 4.51 -0.93 8.49
N VAL A 5 4.83 -2.03 7.82
CA VAL A 5 4.69 -2.16 6.36
C VAL A 5 3.71 -3.28 6.04
N VAL A 6 2.73 -3.00 5.20
CA VAL A 6 1.72 -3.94 4.72
C VAL A 6 1.82 -4.05 3.21
N GLY A 7 2.06 -5.25 2.70
CA GLY A 7 2.16 -5.50 1.26
C GLY A 7 2.54 -6.93 0.95
N ASP A 8 2.83 -7.21 -0.32
CA ASP A 8 3.37 -8.51 -0.73
C ASP A 8 4.82 -8.70 -0.25
N ASP A 9 5.31 -9.94 -0.35
CA ASP A 9 6.67 -10.29 0.07
C ASP A 9 7.74 -9.44 -0.65
N LEU A 10 7.53 -9.14 -1.95
CA LEU A 10 8.46 -8.34 -2.73
C LEU A 10 8.51 -6.88 -2.24
N PHE A 11 7.37 -6.32 -1.85
CA PHE A 11 7.27 -4.98 -1.30
C PHE A 11 7.90 -4.90 0.08
N THR A 12 7.68 -5.89 0.96
CA THR A 12 8.20 -5.86 2.33
C THR A 12 9.71 -6.16 2.41
N ILE A 13 10.30 -6.86 1.44
CA ILE A 13 11.73 -7.20 1.41
C ILE A 13 12.64 -5.97 1.61
N GLY A 14 12.38 -4.88 0.88
CA GLY A 14 13.22 -3.68 0.98
C GLY A 14 13.24 -3.07 2.38
N PHE A 15 12.09 -3.05 3.03
CA PHE A 15 11.94 -2.53 4.38
C PHE A 15 12.57 -3.45 5.44
N ARG A 16 12.48 -4.77 5.24
CA ARG A 16 13.15 -5.75 6.11
C ARG A 16 14.67 -5.61 6.07
N LEU A 17 15.23 -5.34 4.89
CA LEU A 17 16.68 -5.12 4.74
C LEU A 17 17.19 -3.86 5.43
N VAL A 18 16.35 -2.83 5.56
CA VAL A 18 16.67 -1.58 6.25
C VAL A 18 16.44 -1.68 7.77
N GLY A 19 15.95 -2.83 8.25
CA GLY A 19 15.76 -3.09 9.68
C GLY A 19 14.38 -2.70 10.21
N ILE A 20 13.36 -2.60 9.35
CA ILE A 20 11.97 -2.46 9.82
C ILE A 20 11.48 -3.83 10.31
N GLU A 21 11.21 -3.94 11.60
CA GLU A 21 10.83 -5.21 12.25
C GLU A 21 9.34 -5.53 12.10
N LYS A 22 8.48 -4.51 11.96
CA LYS A 22 7.02 -4.68 11.84
C LYS A 22 6.62 -4.72 10.38
N TRP A 23 6.42 -5.92 9.85
CA TRP A 23 5.92 -6.13 8.49
C TRP A 23 4.80 -7.17 8.50
N PHE A 24 3.80 -6.95 7.66
CA PHE A 24 2.64 -7.82 7.50
C PHE A 24 2.53 -8.17 6.02
N ASN A 25 2.74 -9.46 5.71
CA ASN A 25 2.63 -9.94 4.35
C ASN A 25 1.17 -10.21 4.01
N VAL A 26 0.78 -9.78 2.81
CA VAL A 26 -0.50 -10.07 2.19
C VAL A 26 -0.27 -11.19 1.18
N SER A 27 -1.04 -12.27 1.31
CA SER A 27 -1.00 -13.45 0.42
C SER A 27 -2.42 -13.92 0.14
N GLU A 28 -2.58 -14.99 -0.67
CA GLU A 28 -3.92 -15.55 -0.96
C GLU A 28 -4.66 -16.00 0.32
N ASP A 29 -3.92 -16.43 1.34
CA ASP A 29 -4.49 -16.90 2.62
C ASP A 29 -4.69 -15.77 3.65
N VAL A 30 -4.04 -14.62 3.46
CA VAL A 30 -4.05 -13.49 4.41
C VAL A 30 -4.59 -12.25 3.72
N SER A 31 -5.83 -11.89 4.06
CA SER A 31 -6.47 -10.70 3.52
C SER A 31 -5.75 -9.42 3.94
N VAL A 32 -5.80 -8.38 3.10
CA VAL A 32 -5.27 -7.05 3.41
C VAL A 32 -5.91 -6.50 4.68
N ASP A 33 -7.21 -6.70 4.87
CA ASP A 33 -7.94 -6.24 6.04
C ASP A 33 -7.40 -6.85 7.33
N ASP A 34 -7.06 -8.14 7.33
CA ASP A 34 -6.54 -8.81 8.53
C ASP A 34 -5.10 -8.40 8.85
N ALA A 35 -4.27 -8.19 7.82
CA ALA A 35 -2.94 -7.61 7.96
C ALA A 35 -3.01 -6.21 8.57
N VAL A 36 -3.92 -5.36 8.08
CA VAL A 36 -4.11 -4.00 8.57
C VAL A 36 -4.73 -3.98 9.98
N LYS A 37 -5.70 -4.84 10.29
CA LYS A 37 -6.24 -4.98 11.66
C LYS A 37 -5.16 -5.40 12.65
N SER A 38 -4.25 -6.29 12.24
CA SER A 38 -3.11 -6.70 13.06
C SER A 38 -2.17 -5.52 13.32
N ALA A 39 -1.90 -4.70 12.30
CA ALA A 39 -1.11 -3.48 12.43
C ALA A 39 -1.78 -2.40 13.32
N ILE A 40 -3.10 -2.26 13.28
CA ILE A 40 -3.84 -1.29 14.11
C ILE A 40 -3.92 -1.75 15.58
N SER A 41 -3.89 -3.06 15.82
CA SER A 41 -3.96 -3.63 17.17
C SER A 41 -2.73 -3.29 18.01
N ASP A 42 -1.59 -3.07 17.36
CA ASP A 42 -0.35 -2.68 18.01
C ASP A 42 -0.31 -1.15 18.22
N LYS A 43 -0.26 -0.72 19.48
CA LYS A 43 -0.25 0.70 19.85
C LYS A 43 1.11 1.36 19.65
N GLU A 44 2.17 0.59 19.42
CA GLU A 44 3.51 1.12 19.18
C GLU A 44 3.69 1.61 17.74
N ILE A 45 2.87 1.08 16.81
CA ILE A 45 2.84 1.46 15.40
C ILE A 45 2.25 2.88 15.28
N GLY A 46 3.11 3.80 14.84
CA GLY A 46 2.73 5.19 14.58
C GLY A 46 2.40 5.45 13.11
N VAL A 47 3.04 4.72 12.20
CA VAL A 47 2.91 4.88 10.76
C VAL A 47 2.71 3.51 10.12
N ILE A 48 1.70 3.39 9.25
CA ILE A 48 1.47 2.21 8.42
C ILE A 48 1.77 2.59 6.98
N VAL A 49 2.74 1.93 6.37
CA VAL A 49 3.05 2.00 4.95
C VAL A 49 2.31 0.87 4.27
N ILE A 50 1.47 1.18 3.28
CA ILE A 50 0.71 0.19 2.52
C ILE A 50 0.89 0.43 1.03
N HIS A 51 0.85 -0.63 0.23
CA HIS A 51 0.82 -0.47 -1.23
C HIS A 51 -0.54 0.08 -1.72
N ASP A 52 -0.56 0.99 -2.70
CA ASP A 52 -1.80 1.66 -3.18
C ASP A 52 -2.84 0.66 -3.72
N LYS A 53 -2.39 -0.45 -4.32
CA LYS A 53 -3.27 -1.56 -4.75
C LYS A 53 -4.04 -2.14 -3.56
N ASN A 54 -3.32 -2.53 -2.51
CA ASN A 54 -3.89 -3.08 -1.27
C ASN A 54 -4.76 -2.05 -0.54
N TRP A 55 -4.41 -0.76 -0.60
CA TRP A 55 -5.24 0.32 -0.04
C TRP A 55 -6.62 0.44 -0.73
N LYS A 56 -6.71 0.14 -2.02
CA LYS A 56 -7.97 0.12 -2.77
C LYS A 56 -8.80 -1.14 -2.51
N GLU A 57 -8.16 -2.24 -2.16
CA GLU A 57 -8.81 -3.51 -1.82
C GLU A 57 -9.42 -3.54 -0.42
N LEU A 58 -8.96 -2.68 0.48
CA LEU A 58 -9.47 -2.55 1.85
C LEU A 58 -10.98 -2.28 1.89
N GLU A 59 -11.63 -2.85 2.92
CA GLU A 59 -13.04 -2.61 3.17
C GLU A 59 -13.31 -1.09 3.39
N PRO A 60 -14.35 -0.50 2.76
CA PRO A 60 -14.67 0.92 2.91
C PRO A 60 -14.82 1.37 4.36
N SER A 61 -15.34 0.50 5.24
CA SER A 61 -15.49 0.76 6.67
C SER A 61 -14.14 0.94 7.35
N LEU A 62 -13.17 0.07 7.07
CA LEU A 62 -11.83 0.10 7.64
C LEU A 62 -11.07 1.33 7.14
N ARG A 63 -11.17 1.61 5.83
CA ARG A 63 -10.58 2.79 5.20
C ARG A 63 -11.10 4.08 5.82
N LYS A 64 -12.41 4.20 6.04
CA LYS A 64 -13.02 5.37 6.70
C LYS A 64 -12.55 5.53 8.15
N LYS A 65 -12.39 4.42 8.87
CA LYS A 65 -11.85 4.43 10.24
C LYS A 65 -10.41 4.93 10.27
N LEU A 66 -9.57 4.49 9.33
CA LEU A 66 -8.19 4.93 9.20
C LEU A 66 -8.08 6.40 8.78
N SER A 67 -8.91 6.87 7.85
CA SER A 67 -8.95 8.28 7.44
C SER A 67 -9.37 9.23 8.57
N ASN A 68 -10.24 8.77 9.47
CA ASN A 68 -10.71 9.56 10.61
C ASN A 68 -9.80 9.44 11.84
N SER A 69 -8.82 8.51 11.84
CA SER A 69 -7.92 8.31 12.96
C SER A 69 -6.62 9.09 12.75
N VAL A 70 -6.19 9.82 13.79
CA VAL A 70 -4.92 10.55 13.77
C VAL A 70 -3.73 9.60 14.02
N LYS A 71 -3.97 8.45 14.65
CA LYS A 71 -2.97 7.39 14.89
C LYS A 71 -3.58 6.01 14.65
N PRO A 72 -2.90 5.11 13.91
CA PRO A 72 -1.68 5.32 13.14
C PRO A 72 -1.92 6.13 11.85
N THR A 73 -0.89 6.85 11.36
CA THR A 73 -0.93 7.54 10.06
C THR A 73 -0.68 6.54 8.93
N VAL A 74 -1.57 6.48 7.95
CA VAL A 74 -1.42 5.56 6.81
C VAL A 74 -0.82 6.28 5.61
N ILE A 75 0.24 5.71 5.03
CA ILE A 75 0.90 6.18 3.82
C ILE A 75 0.74 5.11 2.74
N ALA A 76 -0.01 5.43 1.69
CA ALA A 76 -0.13 4.57 0.52
C ALA A 76 1.02 4.86 -0.48
N ILE A 77 1.82 3.86 -0.83
CA ILE A 77 2.95 3.94 -1.76
C ILE A 77 2.64 3.11 -3.01
N GLY A 78 3.08 3.57 -4.18
CA GLY A 78 2.90 2.83 -5.42
C GLY A 78 1.65 3.21 -6.20
N SER A 79 1.16 4.45 -6.04
CA SER A 79 0.26 5.05 -7.03
C SER A 79 0.94 4.95 -8.40
N GLU A 80 0.41 4.10 -9.28
CA GLU A 80 0.93 3.90 -10.62
C GLU A 80 1.05 5.26 -11.31
N VAL A 81 2.28 5.74 -11.47
CA VAL A 81 2.60 6.79 -12.42
C VAL A 81 2.79 6.14 -13.78
N ASP A 82 1.82 5.39 -14.35
CA ASP A 82 1.92 5.02 -15.77
C ASP A 82 0.70 4.39 -16.49
N GLN A 83 -0.50 4.95 -16.36
CA GLN A 83 -1.51 4.78 -17.42
C GLN A 83 -1.80 6.08 -18.17
N GLY A 84 -1.79 7.21 -17.47
CA GLY A 84 -2.05 8.50 -18.09
C GLY A 84 -0.97 8.95 -19.09
N LEU A 85 0.29 8.55 -18.94
CA LEU A 85 1.37 9.00 -19.84
C LEU A 85 1.31 8.27 -21.19
N ARG A 86 1.05 6.96 -21.19
CA ARG A 86 0.81 6.17 -22.40
C ARG A 86 -0.39 6.69 -23.19
N ASP A 87 -1.52 6.93 -22.52
CA ASP A 87 -2.73 7.43 -23.17
C ASP A 87 -2.55 8.86 -23.69
N ARG A 88 -1.77 9.70 -23.00
CA ARG A 88 -1.41 11.04 -23.48
C ARG A 88 -0.50 10.99 -24.71
N ILE A 89 0.48 10.09 -24.75
CA ILE A 89 1.36 9.92 -25.93
C ILE A 89 0.57 9.33 -27.11
N LYS A 90 -0.30 8.34 -26.87
CA LYS A 90 -1.21 7.80 -27.90
C LYS A 90 -2.15 8.85 -28.47
N THR A 91 -2.75 9.69 -27.61
CA THR A 91 -3.68 10.75 -28.04
C THR A 91 -2.96 11.89 -28.76
N ALA A 92 -1.73 12.23 -28.35
CA ALA A 92 -0.96 13.32 -28.94
C ALA A 92 -0.28 12.97 -30.27
N VAL A 93 0.15 11.71 -30.46
CA VAL A 93 0.91 11.28 -31.64
C VAL A 93 0.04 10.48 -32.62
N GLY A 94 -1.06 9.88 -32.16
CA GLY A 94 -2.04 9.20 -33.01
C GLY A 94 -1.60 7.85 -33.60
N VAL A 95 -0.43 7.34 -33.22
CA VAL A 95 0.10 6.05 -33.69
C VAL A 95 0.85 5.30 -32.58
N ASP A 96 0.66 3.98 -32.52
CA ASP A 96 1.35 3.07 -31.59
C ASP A 96 2.70 2.66 -32.18
N LEU A 97 3.80 3.12 -31.59
CA LEU A 97 5.17 2.92 -32.10
C LEU A 97 5.84 1.64 -31.57
N TRP A 98 5.15 0.83 -30.77
CA TRP A 98 5.64 -0.46 -30.32
C TRP A 98 4.82 -1.57 -30.94
N LYS A 99 5.50 -2.42 -31.71
CA LYS A 99 5.00 -3.67 -32.25
C LYS A 99 5.65 -4.83 -31.51
#